data_AF-A0A6A6JXS8-F1
#
_entry.id   AF-A0A6A6JXS8-F1
#
_cell.length_a   1.000
_cell.length_b   1.000
_cell.length_c   1.000
_cell.angle_alpha   90.00
_cell.angle_beta   90.00
_cell.angle_gamma   90.00
#
_symmetry.space_group_name_H-M   'P 1'
#
loop_
_entity.id
_entity.type
_entity.pdbx_description
1 polymer ?
#
loop_
_entity_poly.entity_id
_entity_poly.type
_entity_poly.pdbx_seq_one_letter_code
_entity_poly.pdbx_strand_id
1 'polypeptide(L)'
;MEDHLSPEETADYELDQLACSIAEAFIDAYYLALEKDRDNIASFYCPKFVSPDGTVPFIAWNGTVYDNGDAFQEFYEGLTHTHYDVEALDCTVLNRKAIPAAAVQGGSGDDSRDFDRRMSVQISASGSVRLKEPLKGPIRVFSDVFVLVPNSEKLPSPKPTFEKGWQKQWVIQTQSFRFTEWSPDEIAGAKVDEAKTTSEGKKELKGRGRGIANQFAAAGIFAKGRKMDTT
;
A
#
# COMPACT_ATOMS: atom_id res chain seq x y z
N MET A 1 22.53 -10.54 36.26
CA MET A 1 21.08 -10.84 36.33
C MET A 1 20.72 -11.11 34.90
N GLU A 2 20.76 -12.37 34.49
CA GLU A 2 20.37 -12.75 33.13
C GLU A 2 18.85 -12.76 33.12
N ASP A 3 18.27 -11.82 32.38
CA ASP A 3 16.82 -11.64 32.31
C ASP A 3 16.27 -12.68 31.34
N HIS A 4 15.93 -13.85 31.88
CA HIS A 4 15.39 -14.95 31.09
C HIS A 4 13.92 -14.66 30.79
N LEU A 5 13.64 -14.32 29.52
CA LEU A 5 12.28 -14.23 29.00
C LEU A 5 11.48 -15.49 29.37
N SER A 6 10.21 -15.31 29.70
CA SER A 6 9.29 -16.43 29.87
C SER A 6 9.09 -17.19 28.54
N PRO A 7 8.56 -18.43 28.58
CA PRO A 7 8.27 -19.18 27.35
C PRO A 7 7.27 -18.47 26.42
N GLU A 8 6.36 -17.66 26.98
CA GLU A 8 5.40 -16.86 26.21
C GLU A 8 6.08 -15.66 25.54
N GLU A 9 6.86 -14.88 26.29
CA GLU A 9 7.66 -13.77 25.73
C GLU A 9 8.68 -14.25 24.69
N THR A 10 9.23 -15.46 24.86
CA THR A 10 10.13 -16.08 23.88
C THR A 10 9.39 -16.41 22.59
N ALA A 11 8.19 -17.00 22.67
CA ALA A 11 7.39 -17.32 21.49
C ALA A 11 6.90 -16.06 20.76
N ASP A 12 6.57 -15.00 21.50
CA ASP A 12 6.20 -13.70 20.95
C ASP A 12 7.38 -13.05 20.22
N TYR A 13 8.56 -13.06 20.83
CA TYR A 13 9.81 -12.59 20.22
C TYR A 13 10.18 -13.36 18.95
N GLU A 14 10.00 -14.68 18.93
CA GLU A 14 10.20 -15.50 17.72
C GLU A 14 9.23 -15.12 16.58
N LEU A 15 7.98 -14.74 16.89
CA LEU A 15 7.01 -14.26 15.89
C LEU A 15 7.36 -12.86 15.36
N ASP A 16 7.83 -11.96 16.22
CA ASP A 16 8.27 -10.62 15.82
C ASP A 16 9.53 -10.69 14.94
N GLN A 17 10.51 -11.53 15.30
CA GLN A 17 11.68 -11.81 14.44
C GLN A 17 11.26 -12.34 13.06
N LEU A 18 10.31 -13.27 13.03
CA LEU A 18 9.78 -13.82 11.79
C LEU A 18 9.02 -12.77 10.97
N ALA A 19 8.25 -11.88 11.61
CA ALA A 19 7.57 -10.78 10.94
C ALA A 19 8.57 -9.82 10.26
N CYS A 20 9.68 -9.48 10.92
CA CYS A 20 10.77 -8.71 10.32
C CYS A 20 11.35 -9.42 9.09
N SER A 21 11.66 -10.71 9.18
CA SER A 21 12.22 -11.47 8.04
C SER A 21 11.23 -11.60 6.87
N ILE A 22 9.92 -11.73 7.15
CA ILE A 22 8.87 -11.67 6.13
C ILE A 22 8.85 -10.29 5.47
N ALA A 23 8.91 -9.22 6.26
CA ALA A 23 8.85 -7.85 5.75
C ALA A 23 10.03 -7.52 4.85
N GLU A 24 11.26 -7.76 5.29
CA GLU A 24 12.49 -7.54 4.51
C GLU A 24 12.43 -8.28 3.17
N ALA A 25 12.22 -9.60 3.21
CA ALA A 25 12.19 -10.42 2.01
C ALA A 25 11.05 -10.01 1.06
N PHE A 26 9.86 -9.69 1.59
CA PHE A 26 8.71 -9.28 0.80
C PHE A 26 8.93 -7.98 0.07
N ILE A 27 9.48 -6.97 0.75
CA ILE A 27 9.75 -5.66 0.18
C ILE A 27 10.79 -5.77 -0.94
N ASP A 28 11.87 -6.53 -0.72
CA ASP A 28 12.85 -6.84 -1.77
C ASP A 28 12.20 -7.50 -2.99
N ALA A 29 11.41 -8.57 -2.78
CA ALA A 29 10.79 -9.32 -3.87
C ALA A 29 9.72 -8.51 -4.63
N TYR A 30 8.89 -7.74 -3.91
CA TYR A 30 7.79 -6.97 -4.47
C TYR A 30 8.31 -5.76 -5.26
N TYR A 31 9.20 -4.93 -4.70
CA TYR A 31 9.75 -3.78 -5.44
C TYR A 31 10.66 -4.22 -6.59
N LEU A 32 11.37 -5.35 -6.47
CA LEU A 32 12.06 -5.95 -7.61
C LEU A 32 11.08 -6.34 -8.73
N ALA A 33 9.92 -6.92 -8.40
CA ALA A 33 8.91 -7.27 -9.39
C ALA A 33 8.31 -6.02 -10.06
N LEU A 34 8.02 -4.97 -9.29
CA LEU A 34 7.59 -3.67 -9.83
C LEU A 34 8.59 -3.08 -10.83
N GLU A 35 9.89 -3.30 -10.67
CA GLU A 35 10.91 -2.80 -11.61
C GLU A 35 11.24 -3.78 -12.77
N LYS A 36 11.16 -5.12 -12.55
CA LYS A 36 11.73 -6.13 -13.46
C LYS A 36 10.82 -7.28 -13.91
N ASP A 37 9.73 -7.57 -13.18
CA ASP A 37 8.91 -8.81 -13.33
C ASP A 37 7.41 -8.43 -13.28
N ARG A 38 7.05 -7.39 -14.05
CA ARG A 38 5.74 -6.73 -13.95
C ARG A 38 4.58 -7.62 -14.36
N ASP A 39 4.83 -8.56 -15.27
CA ASP A 39 3.89 -9.57 -15.75
C ASP A 39 3.55 -10.65 -14.71
N ASN A 40 4.13 -10.57 -13.51
CA ASN A 40 3.92 -11.49 -12.39
C ASN A 40 3.49 -10.78 -11.09
N ILE A 41 3.18 -9.47 -11.15
CA ILE A 41 2.70 -8.65 -10.02
C ILE A 41 1.42 -9.23 -9.38
N ALA A 42 0.48 -9.73 -10.19
CA ALA A 42 -0.76 -10.32 -9.70
C ALA A 42 -0.51 -11.49 -8.72
N SER A 43 0.62 -12.20 -8.85
CA SER A 43 0.97 -13.33 -7.98
C SER A 43 1.33 -12.96 -6.54
N PHE A 44 1.50 -11.67 -6.24
CA PHE A 44 1.70 -11.17 -4.88
C PHE A 44 0.39 -10.93 -4.13
N TYR A 45 -0.78 -10.95 -4.79
CA TYR A 45 -2.08 -10.66 -4.17
C TYR A 45 -2.86 -11.95 -3.91
N CYS A 46 -3.66 -11.97 -2.85
CA CYS A 46 -4.62 -13.04 -2.67
C CYS A 46 -5.83 -12.88 -3.62
N PRO A 47 -6.53 -13.96 -4.00
CA PRO A 47 -7.74 -13.87 -4.81
C PRO A 47 -8.81 -13.02 -4.10
N LYS A 48 -9.65 -12.30 -4.87
CA LYS A 48 -10.74 -11.48 -4.32
C LYS A 48 -11.89 -12.35 -3.76
N PHE A 49 -11.73 -12.84 -2.53
CA PHE A 49 -12.78 -13.54 -1.78
C PHE A 49 -13.06 -12.84 -0.44
N VAL A 50 -14.30 -12.91 0.05
CA VAL A 50 -14.64 -12.45 1.40
C VAL A 50 -14.05 -13.45 2.38
N SER A 51 -13.11 -12.99 3.22
CA SER A 51 -12.47 -13.81 4.24
C SER A 51 -13.48 -14.17 5.36
N PRO A 52 -13.25 -15.25 6.14
CA PRO A 52 -14.22 -15.71 7.15
C PRO A 52 -14.54 -14.69 8.26
N ASP A 53 -13.67 -13.70 8.46
CA ASP A 53 -13.81 -12.56 9.36
C ASP A 53 -14.63 -11.40 8.76
N GLY A 54 -15.03 -11.50 7.49
CA GLY A 54 -15.71 -10.45 6.72
C GLY A 54 -14.76 -9.50 5.97
N THR A 55 -13.45 -9.66 6.08
CA THR A 55 -12.46 -8.81 5.39
C THR A 55 -12.47 -9.11 3.89
N VAL A 56 -12.47 -8.05 3.07
CA VAL A 56 -12.40 -8.16 1.60
C VAL A 56 -11.05 -7.62 1.13
N PRO A 57 -10.31 -8.35 0.27
CA PRO A 57 -9.06 -7.86 -0.29
C PRO A 57 -9.23 -6.51 -0.98
N PHE A 58 -8.27 -5.62 -0.74
CA PHE A 58 -8.36 -4.21 -1.12
C PHE A 58 -7.02 -3.70 -1.65
N ILE A 59 -7.03 -3.12 -2.85
CA ILE A 59 -5.84 -2.56 -3.48
C ILE A 59 -6.14 -1.10 -3.82
N ALA A 60 -5.46 -0.17 -3.15
CA ALA A 60 -5.49 1.24 -3.52
C ALA A 60 -4.10 1.71 -3.93
N TRP A 61 -4.01 2.28 -5.14
CA TRP A 61 -2.81 2.94 -5.62
C TRP A 61 -3.14 4.41 -5.88
N ASN A 62 -2.56 5.27 -5.04
CA ASN A 62 -2.71 6.72 -5.07
C ASN A 62 -4.16 7.24 -5.08
N GLY A 63 -5.07 6.51 -4.42
CA GLY A 63 -6.50 6.83 -4.36
C GLY A 63 -7.37 6.18 -5.45
N THR A 64 -6.78 5.56 -6.46
CA THR A 64 -7.50 4.67 -7.39
C THR A 64 -7.59 3.28 -6.75
N VAL A 65 -8.79 2.70 -6.72
CA VAL A 65 -9.03 1.34 -6.19
C VAL A 65 -9.06 0.35 -7.35
N TYR A 66 -8.38 -0.79 -7.18
CA TYR A 66 -8.29 -1.87 -8.16
C TYR A 66 -9.06 -3.08 -7.66
N ASP A 67 -9.69 -3.82 -8.58
CA ASP A 67 -10.59 -4.91 -8.21
C ASP A 67 -9.83 -6.15 -7.71
N ASN A 68 -8.67 -6.46 -8.29
CA ASN A 68 -7.85 -7.63 -7.99
C ASN A 68 -6.39 -7.39 -8.45
N GLY A 69 -5.51 -8.36 -8.19
CA GLY A 69 -4.10 -8.30 -8.60
C GLY A 69 -3.92 -8.18 -10.12
N ASP A 70 -4.78 -8.83 -10.92
CA ASP A 70 -4.70 -8.79 -12.40
C ASP A 70 -4.98 -7.37 -12.94
N ALA A 71 -6.02 -6.70 -12.45
CA ALA A 71 -6.38 -5.35 -12.85
C ALA A 71 -5.33 -4.31 -12.38
N PHE A 72 -4.69 -4.56 -11.23
CA PHE A 72 -3.57 -3.74 -10.79
C PHE A 72 -2.32 -3.96 -11.66
N GLN A 73 -2.03 -5.22 -12.02
CA GLN A 73 -0.94 -5.57 -12.93
C GLN A 73 -1.13 -4.93 -14.32
N GLU A 74 -2.31 -5.01 -14.94
CA GLU A 74 -2.58 -4.41 -16.25
C GLU A 74 -2.28 -2.89 -16.25
N PHE A 75 -2.70 -2.19 -15.18
CA PHE A 75 -2.34 -0.79 -14.96
C PHE A 75 -0.82 -0.59 -14.83
N TYR A 76 -0.16 -1.46 -14.07
CA TYR A 76 1.25 -1.33 -13.72
C TYR A 76 2.19 -1.62 -14.90
N GLU A 77 1.83 -2.58 -15.76
CA GLU A 77 2.48 -2.85 -17.05
C GLU A 77 2.46 -1.61 -17.96
N GLY A 78 1.38 -0.82 -17.92
CA GLY A 78 1.22 0.42 -18.68
C GLY A 78 2.14 1.58 -18.25
N LEU A 79 2.83 1.49 -17.10
CA LEU A 79 3.75 2.55 -16.64
C LEU A 79 5.05 2.56 -17.45
N THR A 80 5.51 3.73 -17.92
CA THR A 80 6.71 3.79 -18.79
C THR A 80 8.01 3.43 -18.05
N HIS A 81 8.12 3.79 -16.78
CA HIS A 81 9.28 3.47 -15.94
C HIS A 81 8.85 3.46 -14.48
N THR A 82 9.50 2.62 -13.67
CA THR A 82 9.30 2.52 -12.22
C THR A 82 10.66 2.27 -11.59
N HIS A 83 10.97 2.99 -10.52
CA HIS A 83 12.14 2.77 -9.68
C HIS A 83 11.82 3.27 -8.28
N TYR A 84 12.15 2.46 -7.28
CA TYR A 84 11.87 2.72 -5.87
C TYR A 84 13.17 2.64 -5.07
N ASP A 85 13.29 3.53 -4.10
CA ASP A 85 14.33 3.52 -3.08
C ASP A 85 13.59 3.45 -1.74
N VAL A 86 13.70 2.31 -1.03
CA VAL A 86 13.00 2.10 0.25
C VAL A 86 13.91 2.56 1.37
N GLU A 87 13.53 3.63 2.05
CA GLU A 87 14.36 4.31 3.05
C GLU A 87 14.01 3.88 4.49
N ALA A 88 12.76 3.49 4.72
CA ALA A 88 12.27 2.99 6.00
C ALA A 88 11.29 1.84 5.83
N LEU A 89 11.40 0.87 6.73
CA LEU A 89 10.57 -0.32 6.80
C LEU A 89 10.21 -0.57 8.27
N ASP A 90 8.92 -0.78 8.53
CA ASP A 90 8.36 -1.17 9.81
C ASP A 90 7.35 -2.31 9.60
N CYS A 91 7.19 -3.17 10.61
CA CYS A 91 6.22 -4.26 10.54
C CYS A 91 5.65 -4.62 11.91
N THR A 92 4.49 -5.26 11.93
CA THR A 92 3.83 -5.70 13.17
C THR A 92 2.97 -6.93 12.90
N VAL A 93 2.99 -7.91 13.80
CA VAL A 93 2.06 -9.04 13.77
C VAL A 93 0.64 -8.54 14.09
N LEU A 94 -0.24 -8.55 13.09
CA LEU A 94 -1.60 -8.00 13.20
C LEU A 94 -2.60 -9.00 13.82
N ASN A 95 -2.50 -10.27 13.45
CA ASN A 95 -3.33 -11.35 14.01
C ASN A 95 -2.58 -12.69 13.92
N ARG A 96 -2.30 -13.35 15.05
CA ARG A 96 -1.59 -14.66 15.09
C ARG A 96 -2.40 -15.83 14.51
N LYS A 97 -3.69 -15.64 14.26
CA LYS A 97 -4.68 -16.64 13.85
C LYS A 97 -5.46 -16.18 12.61
N ALA A 98 -4.78 -15.59 11.63
CA ALA A 98 -5.40 -15.10 10.39
C ALA A 98 -6.04 -16.25 9.57
N ILE A 99 -5.52 -17.48 9.69
CA ILE A 99 -6.17 -18.69 9.17
C ILE A 99 -6.45 -19.73 10.29
N PRO A 100 -7.50 -20.56 10.15
CA PRO A 100 -7.79 -21.66 11.08
C PRO A 100 -6.64 -22.67 11.13
N ALA A 101 -6.38 -23.27 12.30
CA ALA A 101 -5.35 -24.31 12.44
C ALA A 101 -5.58 -25.51 11.50
N ALA A 102 -6.84 -25.87 11.25
CA ALA A 102 -7.22 -26.93 10.32
C ALA A 102 -6.91 -26.63 8.83
N ALA A 103 -6.66 -25.36 8.47
CA ALA A 103 -6.23 -24.98 7.12
C ALA A 103 -4.71 -25.18 6.93
N VAL A 104 -3.94 -25.36 8.00
CA VAL A 104 -2.48 -25.49 7.94
C VAL A 104 -2.10 -26.91 7.52
N GLN A 105 -1.71 -27.10 6.25
CA GLN A 105 -1.25 -28.39 5.77
C GLN A 105 -0.03 -28.89 6.57
N GLY A 106 -0.15 -30.09 7.17
CA GLY A 106 0.87 -30.66 8.05
C GLY A 106 1.09 -29.86 9.35
N GLY A 107 0.15 -29.00 9.75
CA GLY A 107 0.12 -28.38 11.07
C GLY A 107 -0.41 -29.33 12.14
N SER A 108 -0.42 -28.84 13.38
CA SER A 108 -0.92 -29.57 14.55
C SER A 108 -2.44 -29.70 14.62
N GLY A 109 -3.18 -28.80 13.94
CA GLY A 109 -4.63 -28.65 14.07
C GLY A 109 -5.08 -27.98 15.37
N ASP A 110 -4.15 -27.58 16.24
CA ASP A 110 -4.41 -26.90 17.52
C ASP A 110 -4.45 -25.39 17.31
N ASP A 111 -5.53 -24.74 17.77
CA ASP A 111 -5.69 -23.30 17.62
C ASP A 111 -4.69 -22.47 18.44
N SER A 112 -4.02 -23.08 19.43
CA SER A 112 -2.94 -22.48 20.23
C SER A 112 -1.55 -22.63 19.62
N ARG A 113 -1.43 -23.18 18.39
CA ARG A 113 -0.15 -23.50 17.75
C ARG A 113 -0.06 -23.04 16.29
N ASP A 114 1.12 -23.26 15.70
CA ASP A 114 1.49 -22.98 14.31
C ASP A 114 1.35 -21.50 13.91
N PHE A 115 1.50 -20.58 14.87
CA PHE A 115 1.35 -19.12 14.64
C PHE A 115 2.31 -18.59 13.57
N ASP A 116 3.52 -19.16 13.46
CA ASP A 116 4.54 -18.87 12.44
C ASP A 116 4.05 -19.08 11.00
N ARG A 117 2.98 -19.88 10.82
CA ARG A 117 2.38 -20.24 9.53
C ARG A 117 0.96 -19.70 9.37
N ARG A 118 0.43 -19.04 10.40
CA ARG A 118 -0.99 -18.66 10.53
C ARG A 118 -1.20 -17.17 10.77
N MET A 119 -0.16 -16.43 11.15
CA MET A 119 -0.29 -15.02 11.45
C MET A 119 -0.62 -14.18 10.22
N SER A 120 -1.00 -12.92 10.41
CA SER A 120 -0.92 -11.87 9.40
C SER A 120 0.03 -10.77 9.87
N VAL A 121 0.71 -10.13 8.92
CA VAL A 121 1.73 -9.11 9.19
C VAL A 121 1.32 -7.83 8.49
N GLN A 122 1.20 -6.74 9.24
CA GLN A 122 1.15 -5.40 8.64
C GLN A 122 2.58 -4.97 8.34
N ILE A 123 2.81 -4.39 7.16
CA ILE A 123 4.09 -3.80 6.76
C ILE A 123 3.84 -2.35 6.36
N SER A 124 4.68 -1.44 6.82
CA SER A 124 4.73 -0.05 6.38
C SER A 124 6.10 0.24 5.77
N ALA A 125 6.12 0.56 4.48
CA ALA A 125 7.32 0.97 3.76
C ALA A 125 7.20 2.43 3.34
N SER A 126 8.29 3.19 3.45
CA SER A 126 8.37 4.54 2.88
C SER A 126 9.74 4.83 2.29
N GLY A 127 9.80 5.82 1.42
CA GLY A 127 11.01 6.21 0.72
C GLY A 127 10.69 7.01 -0.52
N SER A 128 11.44 6.80 -1.59
CA SER A 128 11.33 7.60 -2.83
C SER A 128 10.97 6.76 -4.07
N VAL A 129 10.23 7.35 -5.01
CA VAL A 129 9.79 6.70 -6.26
C VAL A 129 9.95 7.61 -7.48
N ARG A 130 10.29 7.02 -8.63
CA ARG A 130 10.27 7.64 -9.97
C ARG A 130 9.39 6.82 -10.92
N LEU A 131 8.43 7.47 -11.58
CA LEU A 131 7.40 6.79 -12.40
C LEU A 131 7.42 7.15 -13.91
N LYS A 132 8.42 7.93 -14.38
CA LYS A 132 8.43 8.48 -15.75
C LYS A 132 9.77 8.34 -16.47
N GLU A 133 10.86 8.76 -15.83
CA GLU A 133 12.20 8.75 -16.44
C GLU A 133 13.24 8.25 -15.42
N PRO A 134 14.18 7.36 -15.80
CA PRO A 134 15.10 6.72 -14.84
C PRO A 134 16.02 7.68 -14.07
N LEU A 135 16.63 8.64 -14.76
CA LEU A 135 17.68 9.49 -14.18
C LEU A 135 17.22 10.92 -13.88
N LYS A 136 16.35 11.46 -14.74
CA LYS A 136 15.87 12.86 -14.69
C LYS A 136 14.42 12.99 -14.23
N GLY A 137 13.74 11.86 -14.05
CA GLY A 137 12.34 11.86 -13.63
C GLY A 137 12.19 12.41 -12.22
N PRO A 138 11.05 13.06 -11.93
CA PRO A 138 10.77 13.58 -10.60
C PRO A 138 10.85 12.46 -9.55
N ILE A 139 11.61 12.71 -8.49
CA ILE A 139 11.57 11.93 -7.25
C ILE A 139 10.33 12.36 -6.47
N ARG A 140 9.58 11.39 -5.96
CA ARG A 140 8.42 11.58 -5.08
C ARG A 140 8.58 10.77 -3.82
N VAL A 141 8.24 11.32 -2.66
CA VAL A 141 8.15 10.54 -1.42
C VAL A 141 6.89 9.69 -1.47
N PHE A 142 6.99 8.41 -1.12
CA PHE A 142 5.88 7.48 -1.02
C PHE A 142 5.75 6.87 0.38
N SER A 143 4.56 6.36 0.66
CA SER A 143 4.24 5.44 1.74
C SER A 143 3.39 4.32 1.14
N ASP A 144 3.77 3.07 1.39
CA ASP A 144 2.98 1.89 1.08
C ASP A 144 2.70 1.12 2.36
N VAL A 145 1.46 0.67 2.53
CA VAL A 145 1.03 -0.10 3.68
C VAL A 145 0.38 -1.38 3.18
N PHE A 146 0.94 -2.51 3.60
CA PHE A 146 0.48 -3.85 3.25
C PHE A 146 -0.09 -4.56 4.47
N VAL A 147 -1.07 -5.43 4.25
CA VAL A 147 -1.42 -6.53 5.16
C VAL A 147 -1.17 -7.82 4.41
N LEU A 148 -0.18 -8.60 4.86
CA LEU A 148 0.12 -9.91 4.32
C LEU A 148 -0.59 -11.00 5.11
N VAL A 149 -1.09 -12.00 4.38
CA VAL A 149 -1.71 -13.21 4.93
C VAL A 149 -1.03 -14.47 4.35
N PRO A 150 -1.12 -15.63 5.03
CA PRO A 150 -0.57 -16.87 4.51
C PRO A 150 -1.32 -17.28 3.25
N ASN A 151 -0.60 -17.63 2.18
CA ASN A 151 -1.23 -18.07 0.93
C ASN A 151 -1.84 -19.47 1.10
N SER A 152 -3.15 -19.60 0.90
CA SER A 152 -3.86 -20.88 0.94
C SER A 152 -3.41 -21.88 -0.13
N GLU A 153 -2.91 -21.41 -1.28
CA GLU A 153 -2.40 -22.26 -2.36
C GLU A 153 -0.97 -22.76 -2.11
N LYS A 154 -0.19 -22.03 -1.30
CA LYS A 154 1.20 -22.35 -1.00
C LYS A 154 1.56 -21.90 0.42
N LEU A 155 1.02 -22.59 1.41
CA LEU A 155 1.22 -22.22 2.82
C LEU A 155 2.71 -22.18 3.22
N PRO A 156 3.10 -21.32 4.19
CA PRO A 156 4.42 -21.37 4.81
C PRO A 156 4.76 -22.76 5.32
N SER A 157 6.03 -23.17 5.17
CA SER A 157 6.58 -24.35 5.84
C SER A 157 6.79 -24.08 7.33
N PRO A 158 6.84 -25.10 8.21
CA PRO A 158 7.34 -24.92 9.57
C PRO A 158 8.75 -24.33 9.53
N LYS A 159 9.00 -23.23 10.26
CA LYS A 159 10.23 -22.44 10.16
C LYS A 159 10.52 -22.02 8.70
N PRO A 160 9.74 -21.08 8.13
CA PRO A 160 9.87 -20.70 6.73
C PRO A 160 11.27 -20.18 6.41
N THR A 161 11.81 -20.59 5.25
CA THR A 161 13.07 -20.07 4.71
C THR A 161 12.77 -19.16 3.52
N PHE A 162 13.47 -18.04 3.45
CA PHE A 162 13.28 -17.01 2.40
C PHE A 162 14.03 -17.37 1.10
N GLU A 163 13.95 -18.65 0.71
CA GLU A 163 14.59 -19.24 -0.46
C GLU A 163 13.71 -19.14 -1.74
N LYS A 164 14.22 -19.59 -2.89
CA LYS A 164 13.55 -19.41 -4.19
C LYS A 164 12.08 -19.84 -4.19
N GLY A 165 11.19 -18.87 -4.40
CA GLY A 165 9.73 -19.10 -4.45
C GLY A 165 9.02 -18.87 -3.11
N TRP A 166 9.73 -18.49 -2.05
CA TRP A 166 9.13 -18.14 -0.75
C TRP A 166 8.09 -17.01 -0.88
N GLN A 167 8.27 -16.08 -1.84
CA GLN A 167 7.42 -14.89 -2.01
C GLN A 167 5.96 -15.20 -2.38
N LYS A 168 5.66 -16.47 -2.68
CA LYS A 168 4.29 -16.97 -2.90
C LYS A 168 3.65 -17.56 -1.63
N GLN A 169 4.35 -17.55 -0.49
CA GLN A 169 3.83 -18.05 0.81
C GLN A 169 3.09 -16.98 1.61
N TRP A 170 3.41 -15.72 1.36
CA TRP A 170 2.83 -14.54 2.01
C TRP A 170 2.31 -13.62 0.92
N VAL A 171 1.01 -13.36 0.90
CA VAL A 171 0.33 -12.60 -0.15
C VAL A 171 -0.43 -11.42 0.43
N ILE A 172 -0.50 -10.34 -0.35
CA ILE A 172 -1.20 -9.10 -0.03
C ILE A 172 -2.70 -9.39 0.02
N GLN A 173 -3.29 -9.18 1.21
CA GLN A 173 -4.74 -9.03 1.37
C GLN A 173 -5.15 -7.57 1.15
N THR A 174 -4.41 -6.64 1.76
CA THR A 174 -4.69 -5.20 1.69
C THR A 174 -3.44 -4.43 1.30
N GLN A 175 -3.57 -3.47 0.39
CA GLN A 175 -2.54 -2.49 0.06
C GLN A 175 -3.12 -1.08 -0.02
N SER A 176 -2.38 -0.11 0.52
CA SER A 176 -2.64 1.32 0.36
C SER A 176 -1.35 2.06 0.02
N PHE A 177 -1.01 2.10 -1.26
CA PHE A 177 0.08 2.91 -1.79
C PHE A 177 -0.36 4.37 -1.98
N ARG A 178 0.44 5.31 -1.50
CA ARG A 178 0.31 6.74 -1.82
C ARG A 178 1.68 7.35 -1.99
N PHE A 179 1.82 8.19 -3.01
CA PHE A 179 2.97 9.06 -3.15
C PHE A 179 2.52 10.52 -3.18
N THR A 180 3.47 11.41 -2.90
CA THR A 180 3.27 12.84 -3.09
C THR A 180 3.14 13.11 -4.58
N GLU A 181 1.94 13.43 -5.07
CA GLU A 181 1.82 14.00 -6.41
C GLU A 181 2.39 15.42 -6.40
N TRP A 182 3.19 15.74 -7.41
CA TRP A 182 3.48 17.13 -7.77
C TRP A 182 3.53 17.27 -9.31
N SER A 183 2.88 18.29 -9.87
CA SER A 183 3.04 18.83 -11.23
C SER A 183 2.10 20.03 -11.44
N PRO A 184 2.59 21.25 -11.80
CA PRO A 184 3.49 21.42 -12.94
C PRO A 184 4.93 21.91 -12.59
N ASP A 185 5.42 23.11 -12.89
CA ASP A 185 5.17 24.45 -12.30
C ASP A 185 5.11 24.55 -10.75
N GLU A 186 5.00 23.42 -10.04
CA GLU A 186 5.07 23.36 -8.58
C GLU A 186 6.54 23.27 -8.14
N ILE A 187 7.16 24.26 -7.51
CA ILE A 187 6.61 25.37 -6.70
C ILE A 187 7.19 26.72 -7.21
N ALA A 188 7.20 26.96 -8.53
CA ALA A 188 7.61 28.18 -9.24
C ALA A 188 8.99 28.83 -8.92
N GLY A 189 9.77 28.36 -7.94
CA GLY A 189 10.86 29.12 -7.34
C GLY A 189 12.07 28.28 -6.94
N ALA A 190 13.04 28.21 -7.84
CA ALA A 190 14.44 27.87 -7.50
C ALA A 190 15.46 28.84 -8.15
N LYS A 191 15.01 30.07 -8.47
CA LYS A 191 15.84 31.25 -8.71
C LYS A 191 15.07 32.52 -8.32
N VAL A 192 15.57 33.25 -7.33
CA VAL A 192 15.31 34.69 -7.18
C VAL A 192 16.57 35.41 -7.61
N ASP A 193 16.67 35.69 -8.92
CA ASP A 193 17.64 36.63 -9.47
C ASP A 193 16.88 37.94 -9.77
N GLU A 194 17.12 39.01 -9.01
CA GLU A 194 16.49 40.31 -9.25
C GLU A 194 17.01 40.95 -10.56
N ALA A 195 16.16 41.01 -11.59
CA ALA A 195 16.48 41.71 -12.84
C ALA A 195 15.28 42.54 -13.37
N LYS A 196 15.33 43.83 -13.07
CA LYS A 196 14.49 44.98 -13.51
C LYS A 196 13.85 44.93 -14.92
N THR A 197 12.56 45.34 -14.97
CA THR A 197 11.82 46.01 -16.10
C THR A 197 11.61 45.20 -17.40
N THR A 198 10.55 45.37 -18.22
CA THR A 198 9.59 46.49 -18.42
C THR A 198 8.21 45.96 -18.88
N SER A 199 7.21 46.83 -19.00
CA SER A 199 5.81 46.53 -19.41
C SER A 199 5.61 46.15 -20.88
N GLU A 200 4.65 45.25 -21.16
CA GLU A 200 3.48 45.42 -22.08
C GLU A 200 2.84 44.06 -22.46
N GLY A 201 1.54 44.06 -22.84
CA GLY A 201 0.91 42.92 -23.54
C GLY A 201 -0.24 42.21 -22.79
N LYS A 202 -1.48 42.57 -23.11
CA LYS A 202 -2.71 42.00 -22.55
C LYS A 202 -3.28 40.87 -23.44
N LYS A 203 -3.30 39.61 -22.97
CA LYS A 203 -4.12 38.52 -23.56
C LYS A 203 -4.68 37.57 -22.49
N GLU A 204 -5.97 37.25 -22.59
CA GLU A 204 -6.68 36.31 -21.71
C GLU A 204 -6.26 34.85 -21.96
N LEU A 205 -6.06 34.09 -20.88
CA LEU A 205 -5.96 32.63 -20.91
C LEU A 205 -7.31 31.99 -20.57
N LYS A 206 -7.83 31.14 -21.46
CA LYS A 206 -9.14 30.49 -21.34
C LYS A 206 -9.01 29.13 -20.64
N GLY A 207 -8.90 29.14 -19.31
CA GLY A 207 -8.76 27.92 -18.51
C GLY A 207 -9.99 27.00 -18.53
N ARG A 208 -9.76 25.69 -18.70
CA ARG A 208 -10.76 24.62 -18.51
C ARG A 208 -10.23 23.57 -17.54
N GLY A 209 -10.26 23.92 -16.25
CA GLY A 209 -10.10 22.98 -15.13
C GLY A 209 -11.15 23.32 -14.07
N ARG A 210 -12.22 22.53 -13.98
CA ARG A 210 -13.23 22.65 -12.91
C ARG A 210 -12.95 21.59 -11.86
N GLY A 211 -12.32 22.00 -10.76
CA GLY A 211 -12.13 21.15 -9.58
C GLY A 211 -13.43 20.84 -8.84
N ILE A 212 -13.37 19.80 -8.01
CA ILE A 212 -14.50 19.09 -7.38
C ILE A 212 -15.15 19.87 -6.20
N ALA A 213 -14.74 21.11 -5.94
CA ALA A 213 -15.11 21.92 -4.77
C ALA A 213 -16.61 22.34 -4.65
N ASN A 214 -17.48 21.94 -5.58
CA ASN A 214 -18.91 22.31 -5.58
C ASN A 214 -19.89 21.17 -5.28
N GLN A 215 -19.44 19.95 -4.96
CA GLN A 215 -20.36 18.82 -4.73
C GLN A 215 -20.88 18.65 -3.28
N PHE A 216 -20.40 19.43 -2.31
CA PHE A 216 -20.84 19.35 -0.90
C PHE A 216 -21.68 20.54 -0.40
N ALA A 217 -22.06 21.46 -1.28
CA ALA A 217 -22.94 22.60 -0.95
C ALA A 217 -24.46 22.32 -1.16
N ALA A 218 -24.85 21.04 -1.31
CA ALA A 218 -26.20 20.62 -1.66
C ALA A 218 -26.90 19.76 -0.59
N ALA A 219 -26.68 20.07 0.70
CA ALA A 219 -27.41 19.49 1.83
C ALA A 219 -27.83 20.55 2.87
N GLY A 220 -28.05 21.79 2.44
CA GLY A 220 -28.51 22.89 3.29
C GLY A 220 -30.04 23.01 3.31
N ILE A 221 -30.70 22.36 4.28
CA ILE A 221 -32.13 22.53 4.54
C ILE A 221 -32.36 23.94 5.11
N PHE A 222 -32.81 24.88 4.26
CA PHE A 222 -33.25 26.20 4.70
C PHE A 222 -34.76 26.37 4.55
N ALA A 223 -35.42 26.59 5.69
CA ALA A 223 -36.86 26.78 5.80
C ALA A 223 -37.32 28.07 5.11
N LYS A 224 -38.41 27.99 4.34
CA LYS A 224 -39.00 29.13 3.64
C LYS A 224 -40.28 29.61 4.35
N GLY A 225 -40.11 30.46 5.36
CA GLY A 225 -41.21 31.19 5.97
C GLY A 225 -41.85 32.15 4.96
N ARG A 226 -43.16 32.05 4.75
CA ARG A 226 -43.92 32.91 3.84
C ARG A 226 -44.80 33.85 4.66
N LYS A 227 -44.52 35.16 4.59
CA LYS A 227 -45.45 36.17 5.09
C LYS A 227 -46.70 36.20 4.20
N MET A 228 -47.87 36.38 4.81
CA MET A 228 -49.08 36.86 4.15
C MET A 228 -49.41 38.22 4.78
N ASP A 229 -49.56 39.23 3.94
CA ASP A 229 -50.12 40.52 4.32
C ASP A 229 -51.55 40.64 3.78
N THR A 230 -52.34 41.42 4.52
CA THR A 230 -53.74 41.80 4.34
C THR A 230 -54.23 42.03 2.91
N THR A 231 -55.46 41.58 2.64
CA THR A 231 -56.60 42.47 2.33
C THR A 231 -57.87 41.81 2.86
#